data_AF-A0A822FI97-F1
#
_entry.id   AF-A0A822FI97-F1
#
_cell.length_a   1.000
_cell.length_b   1.000
_cell.length_c   1.000
_cell.angle_alpha   90.00
_cell.angle_beta   90.00
_cell.angle_gamma   90.00
#
_symmetry.space_group_name_H-M   'P 1'
#
loop_
_entity.id
_entity.type
_entity.pdbx_description
1 polymer ?
#
loop_
_entity_poly.entity_id
_entity_poly.type
_entity_poly.pdbx_seq_one_letter_code
_entity_poly.pdbx_strand_id
1 'polypeptide(L)'
;MLLSNEEFLTVYREGELDIEEFNRLKENQGKLISTNGYLLTSRRRSQAHVIAMKSAKRNDVVSVLFQIEVYIKQIGNSVMFSDNSQFTEYPNDKEVLFDLNACFKIESIEQDGSFELIRMKLSNAGEM
;
A
#
# COMPACT_ATOMS: atom_id res chain seq x y z
N MET A 1 -17.20 -8.05 -0.04
CA MET A 1 -18.24 -7.08 0.39
C MET A 1 -17.57 -6.18 1.43
N LEU A 2 -17.35 -4.91 1.13
CA LEU A 2 -16.74 -3.96 2.09
C LEU A 2 -17.67 -3.82 3.30
N LEU A 3 -17.11 -3.71 4.50
CA LEU A 3 -17.87 -3.43 5.72
C LEU A 3 -18.77 -2.21 5.47
N SER A 4 -20.07 -2.40 5.62
CA SER A 4 -21.12 -1.59 4.99
C SER A 4 -21.22 -0.12 5.47
N ASN A 5 -20.26 0.40 6.25
CA ASN A 5 -20.22 1.78 6.74
C ASN A 5 -18.79 2.38 6.82
N GLU A 6 -17.74 1.69 6.37
CA GLU A 6 -16.37 2.23 6.44
C GLU A 6 -16.18 3.28 5.32
N GLU A 7 -15.84 4.52 5.68
CA GLU A 7 -15.65 5.63 4.73
C GLU A 7 -14.19 5.82 4.31
N PHE A 8 -13.28 5.33 5.16
CA PHE A 8 -11.84 5.48 5.03
C PHE A 8 -11.15 4.23 5.57
N LEU A 9 -10.14 3.78 4.85
CA LEU A 9 -9.33 2.63 5.21
C LEU A 9 -7.85 2.97 5.01
N THR A 10 -7.00 2.52 5.93
CA THR A 10 -5.54 2.52 5.76
C THR A 10 -5.02 1.09 5.75
N VAL A 11 -4.21 0.77 4.74
CA VAL A 11 -3.55 -0.53 4.59
C VAL A 11 -2.06 -0.35 4.39
N TYR A 12 -1.33 -1.42 4.66
CA TYR A 12 0.11 -1.42 4.75
C TYR A 12 0.71 -2.54 3.92
N ARG A 13 1.85 -2.25 3.30
CA ARG A 13 2.67 -3.25 2.62
C ARG A 13 4.13 -2.97 2.90
N GLU A 14 4.79 -3.89 3.59
CA GLU A 14 6.25 -3.92 3.69
C GLU A 14 6.87 -4.35 2.35
N GLY A 15 8.08 -3.88 2.08
CA GLY A 15 8.84 -4.28 0.90
C GLY A 15 10.31 -3.90 0.96
N GLU A 16 11.06 -4.38 -0.02
CA GLU A 16 12.43 -3.97 -0.32
C GLU A 16 12.43 -3.45 -1.76
N LEU A 17 13.00 -2.27 -1.98
CA LEU A 17 13.16 -1.68 -3.31
C LEU A 17 14.64 -1.54 -3.61
N ASP A 18 15.03 -1.80 -4.86
CA ASP A 18 16.37 -1.40 -5.31
C ASP A 18 16.50 0.12 -5.23
N ILE A 19 17.71 0.62 -4.96
CA ILE A 19 17.97 2.06 -4.82
C ILE A 19 17.46 2.86 -6.02
N GLU A 20 17.58 2.33 -7.24
CA GLU A 20 17.08 2.97 -8.46
C GLU A 20 15.56 3.10 -8.46
N GLU A 21 14.83 2.04 -8.08
CA GLU A 21 13.37 2.06 -7.99
C GLU A 21 12.89 3.04 -6.91
N PHE A 22 13.55 3.03 -5.76
CA PHE A 22 13.26 3.98 -4.69
C PHE A 22 13.50 5.44 -5.10
N ASN A 23 14.59 5.73 -5.81
CA ASN A 23 14.87 7.07 -6.32
C ASN A 23 13.82 7.50 -7.37
N ARG A 24 13.36 6.58 -8.22
CA ARG A 24 12.24 6.85 -9.13
C ARG A 24 10.97 7.22 -8.35
N LEU A 25 10.66 6.56 -7.24
CA LEU A 25 9.51 6.94 -6.41
C LEU A 25 9.68 8.35 -5.83
N LYS A 26 10.88 8.71 -5.36
CA LYS A 26 11.20 10.06 -4.86
C LYS A 26 10.97 11.15 -5.90
N GLU A 27 11.45 10.94 -7.13
CA GLU A 27 11.28 11.87 -8.26
C GLU A 27 9.82 12.00 -8.74
N ASN A 28 8.98 11.00 -8.42
CA ASN A 28 7.58 10.96 -8.82
C ASN A 28 6.62 11.24 -7.65
N GLN A 29 7.09 11.81 -6.54
CA GLN A 29 6.20 12.38 -5.52
C GLN A 29 5.20 13.36 -6.14
N GLY A 30 3.94 13.26 -5.74
CA GLY A 30 2.81 13.99 -6.31
C GLY A 30 2.19 13.37 -7.57
N LYS A 31 2.82 12.35 -8.19
CA LYS A 31 2.31 11.68 -9.39
C LYS A 31 1.62 10.35 -9.07
N LEU A 32 0.92 9.82 -10.06
CA LEU A 32 0.29 8.51 -10.04
C LEU A 32 1.29 7.42 -10.46
N ILE A 33 1.24 6.29 -9.78
CA ILE A 33 1.89 5.04 -10.15
C ILE A 33 0.85 3.92 -10.18
N SER A 34 1.15 2.85 -10.91
CA SER A 34 0.38 1.60 -10.89
C SER A 34 1.29 0.45 -10.47
N THR A 35 0.69 -0.64 -10.02
CA THR A 35 1.42 -1.88 -9.73
C THR A 35 1.48 -2.77 -10.97
N ASN A 36 2.55 -3.53 -11.11
CA ASN A 36 2.70 -4.54 -12.18
C ASN A 36 2.09 -5.90 -11.77
N GLY A 37 0.90 -5.88 -11.16
CA GLY A 37 0.34 -7.06 -10.50
C GLY A 37 -0.75 -6.71 -9.49
N TYR A 38 -1.45 -7.74 -9.03
CA TYR A 38 -2.26 -7.64 -7.82
C TYR A 38 -1.38 -7.24 -6.63
N LEU A 39 -1.87 -6.31 -5.81
CA LEU A 39 -1.14 -5.84 -4.63
C LEU A 39 -1.83 -6.32 -3.36
N LEU A 40 -1.20 -7.28 -2.68
CA LEU A 40 -1.65 -7.74 -1.37
C LEU A 40 -1.15 -6.80 -0.27
N THR A 41 -2.04 -6.40 0.62
CA THR A 41 -1.76 -5.48 1.73
C THR A 41 -2.45 -5.95 3.00
N SER A 42 -2.09 -5.36 4.14
CA SER A 42 -2.67 -5.70 5.44
C SER A 42 -3.18 -4.45 6.15
N ARG A 43 -4.30 -4.56 6.87
CA ARG A 43 -4.79 -3.52 7.79
C ARG A 43 -3.92 -3.43 9.07
N ARG A 44 -2.96 -4.34 9.30
CA ARG A 44 -2.18 -4.44 10.54
C ARG A 44 -0.86 -3.68 10.46
N ARG A 45 -0.88 -2.38 10.80
CA ARG A 45 0.32 -1.54 10.87
C ARG A 45 1.46 -2.17 11.67
N SER A 46 1.18 -2.68 12.86
CA SER A 46 2.22 -3.19 13.77
C SER A 46 2.98 -4.38 13.20
N GLN A 47 2.30 -5.27 12.48
CA GLN A 47 2.93 -6.42 11.83
C GLN A 47 3.82 -5.96 10.68
N ALA A 48 3.27 -5.14 9.77
CA ALA A 48 4.02 -4.62 8.62
C ALA A 48 5.25 -3.81 9.07
N HIS A 49 5.10 -2.99 10.11
CA HIS A 49 6.19 -2.21 10.70
C HIS A 49 7.31 -3.10 11.28
N VAL A 50 6.96 -4.14 12.03
CA VAL A 50 7.95 -5.09 12.59
C VAL A 50 8.72 -5.80 11.46
N ILE A 51 8.08 -6.06 10.33
CA ILE A 51 8.75 -6.68 9.18
C ILE A 51 9.66 -5.65 8.48
N ALA A 52 9.18 -4.43 8.22
CA ALA A 52 9.96 -3.37 7.59
C ALA A 52 11.23 -2.99 8.37
N MET A 53 11.20 -3.06 9.72
CA MET A 53 12.40 -2.84 10.54
C MET A 53 13.47 -3.94 10.39
N LYS A 54 13.11 -5.13 9.87
CA LYS A 54 14.01 -6.29 9.80
C LYS A 54 14.65 -6.49 8.42
N SER A 55 14.18 -5.81 7.38
CA SER A 55 14.47 -6.11 5.97
C SER A 55 15.78 -5.56 5.41
N ALA A 56 16.41 -4.54 6.01
CA ALA A 56 17.66 -4.00 5.47
C ALA A 56 18.88 -4.86 5.84
N LYS A 57 19.13 -5.94 5.08
CA LYS A 57 20.34 -6.78 5.21
C LYS A 57 21.36 -6.56 4.10
N ARG A 58 20.97 -5.92 3.00
CA ARG A 58 21.83 -5.64 1.85
C ARG A 58 21.96 -4.13 1.66
N ASN A 59 23.11 -3.70 1.16
CA ASN A 59 23.43 -2.28 0.97
C ASN A 59 22.84 -1.67 -0.31
N ASP A 60 22.29 -2.49 -1.20
CA ASP A 60 21.76 -2.09 -2.52
C ASP A 60 20.22 -2.00 -2.55
N VAL A 61 19.56 -2.30 -1.42
CA VAL A 61 18.10 -2.22 -1.27
C VAL A 61 17.73 -1.27 -0.15
N VAL A 62 16.58 -0.65 -0.30
CA VAL A 62 15.95 0.22 0.69
C VAL A 62 14.76 -0.52 1.27
N SER A 63 14.75 -0.70 2.59
CA SER A 63 13.56 -1.20 3.28
C SER A 63 12.48 -0.13 3.26
N VAL A 64 11.27 -0.49 2.86
CA VAL A 64 10.14 0.44 2.76
C VAL A 64 8.89 -0.10 3.44
N LEU A 65 8.07 0.83 3.90
CA LEU A 65 6.69 0.55 4.30
C LEU A 65 5.77 1.46 3.51
N PHE A 66 4.95 0.87 2.65
CA PHE A 66 3.86 1.57 1.98
C PHE A 66 2.69 1.73 2.94
N GLN A 67 2.22 2.95 3.15
CA GLN A 67 0.98 3.27 3.83
C GLN A 67 0.00 3.82 2.79
N ILE A 68 -1.04 3.06 2.48
CA ILE A 68 -2.01 3.39 1.44
C ILE A 68 -3.32 3.81 2.08
N GLU A 69 -3.75 5.02 1.76
CA GLU A 69 -5.03 5.59 2.15
C GLU A 69 -6.09 5.36 1.08
N VAL A 70 -7.24 4.85 1.50
CA VAL A 70 -8.36 4.47 0.66
C VAL A 70 -9.59 5.24 1.14
N TYR A 71 -10.03 6.21 0.35
CA TYR A 71 -11.23 7.01 0.65
C TYR A 71 -12.42 6.39 -0.08
N ILE A 72 -13.11 5.45 0.58
CA ILE A 72 -14.10 4.55 -0.02
C ILE A 72 -15.19 5.32 -0.77
N LYS A 73 -15.69 6.43 -0.20
CA LYS A 73 -16.68 7.30 -0.86
C LYS A 73 -16.20 7.95 -2.15
N GLN A 74 -14.89 8.22 -2.29
CA GLN A 74 -14.31 8.86 -3.48
C GLN A 74 -14.08 7.86 -4.62
N ILE A 75 -13.99 6.58 -4.29
CA ILE A 75 -13.73 5.49 -5.24
C ILE A 75 -15.07 4.95 -5.80
N GLY A 76 -16.20 5.21 -5.14
CA GLY A 76 -17.52 4.85 -5.65
C GLY A 76 -17.73 3.34 -5.73
N ASN A 77 -18.31 2.86 -6.83
CA ASN A 77 -18.59 1.43 -7.08
C ASN A 77 -17.43 0.69 -7.77
N SER A 78 -16.31 1.35 -8.01
CA SER A 78 -15.13 0.81 -8.65
C SER A 78 -14.56 -0.35 -7.84
N VAL A 79 -14.50 -1.55 -8.43
CA VAL A 79 -13.94 -2.74 -7.76
C VAL A 79 -12.42 -2.68 -7.86
N MET A 80 -11.81 -1.74 -7.15
CA MET A 80 -10.34 -1.57 -7.14
C MET A 80 -9.65 -2.44 -6.10
N PHE A 81 -10.40 -2.99 -5.14
CA PHE A 81 -9.87 -3.87 -4.11
C PHE A 81 -10.93 -4.79 -3.48
N SER A 82 -10.48 -5.91 -2.94
CA SER A 82 -11.27 -6.81 -2.08
C SER A 82 -10.70 -6.81 -0.68
N ASP A 83 -11.57 -6.58 0.31
CA ASP A 83 -11.24 -6.86 1.71
C ASP A 83 -11.59 -8.31 2.02
N ASN A 84 -10.55 -9.12 2.21
CA ASN A 84 -10.68 -10.56 2.46
C ASN A 84 -10.70 -10.88 3.95
N SER A 85 -10.59 -9.88 4.84
CA SER A 85 -10.54 -10.07 6.30
C SER A 85 -11.75 -10.82 6.89
N GLN A 86 -12.86 -10.87 6.16
CA GLN A 86 -14.10 -11.56 6.56
C GLN A 86 -14.20 -13.00 6.03
N PHE A 87 -13.34 -13.41 5.09
CA PHE A 87 -13.45 -14.69 4.37
C PHE A 87 -12.28 -15.64 4.63
N THR A 88 -11.28 -15.23 5.41
CA THR A 88 -10.18 -16.11 5.79
C THR A 88 -10.57 -16.95 7.01
N GLU A 89 -10.08 -18.19 7.08
CA GLU A 89 -10.16 -19.02 8.30
C GLU A 89 -9.28 -18.46 9.44
N TYR A 90 -8.48 -17.43 9.14
CA TYR A 90 -7.54 -16.79 10.03
C TYR A 90 -8.03 -15.39 10.39
N PRO A 91 -8.82 -15.20 11.46
CA PRO A 91 -9.42 -13.90 11.80
C PRO A 91 -8.41 -12.77 12.09
N ASN A 92 -7.11 -13.11 12.16
CA ASN A 92 -6.01 -12.17 12.28
C ASN A 92 -5.42 -11.70 10.94
N ASP A 93 -5.79 -12.34 9.83
CA ASP A 93 -5.37 -11.99 8.48
C ASP A 93 -6.32 -10.94 7.94
N LYS A 94 -5.99 -9.68 8.27
CA LYS A 94 -6.73 -8.51 7.81
C LYS A 94 -6.25 -8.05 6.45
N GLU A 95 -6.29 -8.95 5.47
CA GLU A 95 -5.72 -8.72 4.14
C GLU A 95 -6.67 -7.97 3.22
N VAL A 96 -6.10 -7.09 2.41
CA VAL A 96 -6.78 -6.31 1.38
C VAL A 96 -5.99 -6.45 0.08
N LEU A 97 -6.65 -6.90 -0.98
CA LEU A 97 -6.07 -7.16 -2.29
C LEU A 97 -6.52 -6.08 -3.28
N PHE A 98 -5.58 -5.33 -3.85
CA PHE A 98 -5.87 -4.40 -4.94
C PHE A 98 -5.73 -5.07 -6.31
N ASP A 99 -6.58 -4.68 -7.25
CA ASP A 99 -6.57 -5.17 -8.63
C ASP A 99 -5.39 -4.58 -9.45
N LEU A 100 -5.11 -5.18 -10.61
CA LEU A 100 -4.03 -4.84 -11.54
C LEU A 100 -4.05 -3.37 -12.00
N ASN A 101 -5.23 -2.77 -12.09
CA ASN A 101 -5.43 -1.41 -12.58
C ASN A 101 -5.46 -0.38 -11.45
N ALA A 102 -5.17 -0.77 -10.20
CA ALA A 102 -5.14 0.16 -9.09
C ALA A 102 -4.00 1.18 -9.26
N CYS A 103 -4.37 2.46 -9.27
CA CYS A 103 -3.44 3.57 -9.36
C CYS A 103 -3.32 4.28 -8.02
N PHE A 104 -2.10 4.60 -7.62
CA PHE A 104 -1.79 5.22 -6.33
C PHE A 104 -1.05 6.53 -6.55
N LYS A 105 -1.50 7.61 -5.92
CA LYS A 105 -0.74 8.86 -5.87
C LYS A 105 0.28 8.80 -4.74
N ILE A 106 1.54 9.10 -5.03
CA ILE A 106 2.59 9.20 -4.02
C ILE A 106 2.44 10.56 -3.32
N GLU A 107 2.09 10.58 -2.04
CA GLU A 107 1.89 11.82 -1.28
C GLU A 107 3.16 12.29 -0.59
N SER A 108 3.87 11.39 0.10
CA SER A 108 5.15 11.71 0.73
C SER A 108 6.05 10.48 0.89
N ILE A 109 7.35 10.73 0.99
CA ILE A 109 8.37 9.73 1.35
C ILE A 109 9.20 10.31 2.50
N GLU A 110 9.23 9.60 3.61
CA GLU A 110 9.88 10.04 4.85
C GLU A 110 10.64 8.89 5.51
N GLN A 111 11.81 9.17 6.07
CA GLN A 111 12.54 8.17 6.85
C GLN A 111 11.85 7.93 8.20
N ASP A 112 11.55 6.67 8.51
CA ASP A 112 10.97 6.24 9.79
C ASP A 112 11.87 5.17 10.44
N GLY A 113 12.81 5.64 11.25
CA GLY A 113 13.81 4.80 11.91
C GLY A 113 14.74 4.11 10.92
N SER A 114 14.45 2.84 10.59
CA SER A 114 15.30 1.95 9.78
C SER A 114 14.72 1.64 8.39
N PHE A 115 13.55 2.18 8.07
CA PHE A 115 12.90 2.03 6.76
C PHE A 115 12.38 3.38 6.27
N GLU A 116 11.99 3.44 5.01
CA GLU A 116 11.36 4.62 4.40
C GLU A 116 9.85 4.40 4.34
N LEU A 117 9.10 5.32 4.95
CA LEU A 117 7.64 5.33 4.94
C LEU A 117 7.16 6.06 3.68
N ILE A 118 6.49 5.32 2.79
CA ILE A 118 5.94 5.84 1.55
C ILE A 118 4.43 5.96 1.70
N ARG A 119 3.94 7.19 1.84
CA ARG A 119 2.50 7.47 1.93
C ARG A 119 1.90 7.60 0.54
N MET A 120 0.82 6.87 0.33
CA MET A 120 0.12 6.82 -0.94
C MET A 120 -1.38 6.97 -0.73
N LYS A 121 -2.07 7.43 -1.77
CA LYS A 121 -3.52 7.48 -1.81
C LYS A 121 -4.04 6.74 -3.03
N LEU A 122 -5.01 5.83 -2.87
CA LEU A 122 -5.68 5.19 -3.99
C LEU A 122 -6.43 6.24 -4.82
N SER A 123 -6.30 6.16 -6.15
CA SER A 123 -6.91 7.05 -7.13
C SER A 123 -7.86 6.28 -8.04
N ASN A 124 -8.94 6.95 -8.45
CA ASN A 124 -9.90 6.45 -9.43
C ASN A 124 -9.46 6.66 -10.90
N ALA A 125 -8.30 7.28 -11.14
CA ALA A 125 -7.84 7.66 -12.49
C ALA A 125 -7.50 6.46 -13.41
N GLY A 126 -7.52 5.23 -12.90
CA GLY A 126 -7.30 4.00 -13.68
C GLY A 126 -8.53 3.50 -14.46
N GLU A 127 -9.72 4.06 -14.23
CA GLU A 127 -10.93 3.74 -15.00
C GLU A 127 -11.06 4.72 -16.18
N MET A 128 -10.58 4.28 -17.35
CA MET A 128 -10.92 4.87 -18.65
C MET A 128 -11.83 3.93 -19.43
#